data_AF-A0A4Q5WS04-F1
#
_entry.id   AF-A0A4Q5WS04-F1
#
_cell.length_a   1.000
_cell.length_b   1.000
_cell.length_c   1.000
_cell.angle_alpha   90.00
_cell.angle_beta   90.00
_cell.angle_gamma   90.00
#
_symmetry.space_group_name_H-M   'P 1'
#
loop_
_entity.id
_entity.type
_entity.pdbx_description
1 polymer ?
#
loop_
_entity_poly.entity_id
_entity_poly.type
_entity_poly.pdbx_seq_one_letter_code
_entity_poly.pdbx_strand_id
1 'polypeptide(L)'
;MISIRKSFLLLLLAGCTAAAGSGEKPSKDDITAVMKKTWEHGPTSTRPATDITINSIRIGSTEQSNYKHQLDGIPKGVAVTHAQIDFTQHEHYSSGDRDVRRMMTALVYKDHFNEWAVMNTGVRYIQ
;
A
#
# COMPACT_ATOMS: atom_id res chain seq x y z
N MET A 1 42.25 19.75 -53.35
CA MET A 1 40.83 19.54 -53.71
C MET A 1 40.59 18.04 -53.87
N ILE A 2 39.38 17.56 -53.55
CA ILE A 2 38.94 16.17 -53.21
C ILE A 2 39.11 15.92 -51.68
N SER A 3 38.15 16.14 -50.78
CA SER A 3 36.71 15.79 -50.66
C SER A 3 36.44 14.35 -50.21
N ILE A 4 35.53 14.25 -49.23
CA ILE A 4 34.71 13.09 -48.78
C ILE A 4 35.10 12.43 -47.45
N ARG A 5 34.55 13.05 -46.38
CA ARG A 5 33.84 12.50 -45.20
C ARG A 5 33.83 10.96 -45.01
N LYS A 6 33.99 10.52 -43.75
CA LYS A 6 33.14 9.49 -43.12
C LYS A 6 33.34 9.47 -41.59
N SER A 7 32.50 10.26 -40.92
CA SER A 7 32.25 10.18 -39.48
C SER A 7 31.64 8.83 -39.14
N PHE A 8 32.30 8.05 -38.29
CA PHE A 8 31.76 6.81 -37.73
C PHE A 8 30.87 7.17 -36.53
N LEU A 9 29.60 7.45 -36.80
CA LEU A 9 28.55 7.53 -35.77
C LEU A 9 28.04 6.12 -35.52
N LEU A 10 28.47 5.52 -34.41
CA LEU A 10 27.91 4.26 -33.93
C LEU A 10 26.57 4.56 -33.25
N LEU A 11 25.47 4.32 -33.96
CA LEU A 11 24.12 4.33 -33.41
C LEU A 11 23.95 3.10 -32.49
N LEU A 12 24.15 3.28 -31.19
CA LEU A 12 23.72 2.31 -30.18
C LEU A 12 22.23 2.52 -29.92
N LEU A 13 21.40 1.93 -30.80
CA LEU A 13 19.97 1.78 -30.60
C LEU A 13 19.75 0.60 -29.63
N ALA A 14 20.15 0.77 -28.37
CA ALA A 14 19.79 -0.18 -27.31
C ALA A 14 18.32 0.05 -26.97
N GLY A 15 17.50 -0.93 -27.33
CA GLY A 15 16.06 -0.91 -27.12
C GLY A 15 15.72 -0.55 -25.68
N CYS A 16 14.93 0.51 -25.52
CA CYS A 16 14.10 0.69 -24.35
C CYS A 16 13.04 -0.42 -24.39
N THR A 17 13.40 -1.61 -23.91
CA THR A 17 12.39 -2.51 -23.35
C THR A 17 11.77 -1.77 -22.19
N ALA A 18 10.62 -1.15 -22.43
CA ALA A 18 9.74 -0.72 -21.37
C ALA A 18 9.40 -1.98 -20.55
N ALA A 19 10.12 -2.16 -19.44
CA ALA A 19 9.68 -3.05 -18.40
C ALA A 19 8.34 -2.50 -17.94
N ALA A 20 7.25 -3.09 -18.44
CA ALA A 20 5.96 -2.94 -17.82
C ALA A 20 6.16 -3.40 -16.37
N GLY A 21 6.31 -2.45 -15.46
CA GLY A 21 6.48 -2.75 -14.05
C GLY A 21 5.27 -3.55 -13.61
N SER A 22 5.44 -4.86 -13.48
CA SER A 22 4.63 -5.65 -12.57
C SER A 22 4.94 -5.06 -11.20
N GLY A 23 4.18 -4.03 -10.81
CA GLY A 23 4.35 -3.39 -9.52
C GLY A 23 4.36 -4.47 -8.46
N GLU A 24 5.38 -4.42 -7.59
CA GLU A 24 5.57 -5.38 -6.52
C GLU A 24 4.24 -5.59 -5.78
N LYS A 25 3.88 -6.85 -5.53
CA LYS A 25 2.69 -7.16 -4.74
C LYS A 25 3.08 -7.16 -3.26
N PRO A 26 2.26 -6.57 -2.38
CA PRO A 26 2.56 -6.57 -0.96
C PRO A 26 2.51 -7.99 -0.40
N SER A 27 3.45 -8.31 0.47
CA SER A 27 3.39 -9.52 1.31
C SER A 27 2.43 -9.31 2.48
N LYS A 28 2.14 -10.39 3.23
CA LYS A 28 1.37 -10.28 4.48
C LYS A 28 2.12 -9.46 5.54
N ASP A 29 3.45 -9.51 5.51
CA ASP A 29 4.29 -8.76 6.45
C ASP A 29 4.27 -7.28 6.13
N ASP A 30 4.31 -6.91 4.84
CA ASP A 30 4.14 -5.53 4.39
C ASP A 30 2.79 -4.96 4.85
N ILE A 31 1.70 -5.72 4.64
CA ILE A 31 0.36 -5.35 5.06
C ILE A 31 0.28 -5.23 6.59
N THR A 32 0.89 -6.14 7.32
CA THR A 32 0.92 -6.11 8.79
C THR A 32 1.65 -4.87 9.29
N ALA A 33 2.82 -4.56 8.72
CA ALA A 33 3.62 -3.40 9.10
C ALA A 33 2.88 -2.09 8.88
N VAL A 34 2.27 -1.90 7.70
CA VAL A 34 1.49 -0.68 7.42
C VAL A 34 0.22 -0.59 8.25
N MET A 35 -0.45 -1.72 8.52
CA MET A 35 -1.60 -1.78 9.41
C MET A 35 -1.24 -1.31 10.81
N LYS A 36 -0.14 -1.82 11.37
CA LYS A 36 0.36 -1.42 12.68
C LYS A 36 0.73 0.05 12.72
N LYS A 37 1.48 0.54 11.72
CA LYS A 37 1.82 1.98 11.56
C LYS A 37 0.58 2.88 11.53
N THR A 38 -0.54 2.39 10.98
CA THR A 38 -1.77 3.17 10.80
C THR A 38 -2.68 3.15 12.02
N TRP A 39 -2.77 2.02 12.72
CA TRP A 39 -3.77 1.79 13.78
C TRP A 39 -3.19 1.81 15.19
N GLU A 40 -1.93 1.43 15.36
CA GLU A 40 -1.30 1.44 16.67
C GLU A 40 -0.88 2.87 17.03
N HIS A 41 -1.19 3.28 18.24
CA HIS A 41 -0.80 4.60 18.74
C HIS A 41 -0.68 4.61 20.26
N GLY A 42 0.20 5.46 20.77
CA GLY A 42 0.28 5.76 22.19
C GLY A 42 -0.98 6.49 22.71
N PRO A 43 -1.12 6.61 24.04
CA PRO A 43 -2.22 7.35 24.63
C PRO A 43 -2.08 8.84 24.32
N THR A 44 -3.22 9.52 24.16
CA THR A 44 -3.31 10.98 24.06
C THR A 44 -4.31 11.49 25.10
N SER A 45 -4.47 12.81 25.22
CA SER A 45 -5.48 13.38 26.12
C SER A 45 -6.93 12.99 25.78
N THR A 46 -7.19 12.54 24.55
CA THR A 46 -8.54 12.27 24.03
C THR A 46 -8.72 10.83 23.53
N ARG A 47 -7.66 10.02 23.49
CA ARG A 47 -7.70 8.64 22.97
C ARG A 47 -6.83 7.72 23.85
N PRO A 48 -7.31 6.50 24.17
CA PRO A 48 -6.51 5.50 24.88
C PRO A 48 -5.28 5.10 24.07
N ALA A 49 -4.36 4.35 24.67
CA ALA A 49 -3.37 3.64 23.87
C ALA A 49 -4.08 2.54 23.08
N THR A 50 -3.63 2.31 21.85
CA THR A 50 -4.20 1.29 20.96
C THR A 50 -3.10 0.44 20.37
N ASP A 51 -3.26 -0.87 20.41
CA ASP A 51 -2.52 -1.80 19.54
C ASP A 51 -3.45 -2.73 18.75
N ILE A 52 -2.90 -3.47 17.79
CA ILE A 52 -3.67 -4.41 16.98
C ILE A 52 -3.03 -5.79 16.88
N THR A 53 -3.89 -6.80 16.90
CA THR A 53 -3.55 -8.17 16.50
C THR A 53 -4.15 -8.47 15.13
N ILE A 54 -3.30 -8.78 14.15
CA ILE A 54 -3.78 -9.25 12.84
C ILE A 54 -4.22 -10.72 12.97
N ASN A 55 -5.51 -10.97 12.76
CA ASN A 55 -6.09 -12.31 12.83
C ASN A 55 -5.92 -13.05 11.51
N SER A 56 -6.19 -12.37 10.38
CA SER A 56 -5.98 -12.94 9.05
C SER A 56 -5.87 -11.87 7.97
N ILE A 57 -5.15 -12.19 6.89
CA ILE A 57 -5.03 -11.35 5.68
C ILE A 57 -5.34 -12.23 4.46
N ARG A 58 -6.30 -11.78 3.66
CA ARG A 58 -6.62 -12.36 2.35
C ARG A 58 -6.25 -11.34 1.27
N ILE A 59 -5.28 -11.69 0.45
CA ILE A 59 -4.80 -10.86 -0.66
C ILE A 59 -5.60 -11.24 -1.91
N GLY A 60 -6.20 -10.25 -2.55
CA GLY A 60 -7.03 -10.38 -3.74
C GLY A 60 -6.28 -10.02 -5.02
N SER A 61 -7.02 -9.50 -5.99
CA SER A 61 -6.48 -9.06 -7.27
C SER A 61 -5.61 -7.82 -7.13
N THR A 62 -4.64 -7.72 -8.03
CA THR A 62 -3.82 -6.51 -8.22
C THR A 62 -4.17 -5.90 -9.57
N GLU A 63 -4.38 -4.60 -9.58
CA GLU A 63 -4.67 -3.83 -10.80
C GLU A 63 -3.84 -2.55 -10.83
N GLN A 64 -3.76 -1.92 -12.00
CA GLN A 64 -3.13 -0.60 -12.10
C GLN A 64 -4.07 0.47 -11.58
N SER A 65 -3.51 1.48 -10.91
CA SER A 65 -4.25 2.64 -10.44
C SER A 65 -5.02 3.32 -11.58
N ASN A 66 -6.34 3.40 -11.41
CA ASN A 66 -7.25 4.07 -12.35
C ASN A 66 -7.54 5.51 -11.90
N TYR A 67 -8.40 6.23 -12.62
CA TYR A 67 -8.74 7.62 -12.30
C TYR A 67 -9.44 7.77 -10.94
N LYS A 68 -10.32 6.82 -10.58
CA LYS A 68 -10.99 6.79 -9.26
C LYS A 68 -9.95 6.70 -8.13
N HIS A 69 -8.98 5.81 -8.25
CA HIS A 69 -7.89 5.67 -7.28
C HIS A 69 -7.10 6.97 -7.13
N GLN A 70 -6.85 7.68 -8.23
CA GLN A 70 -6.15 8.97 -8.21
C GLN A 70 -6.95 10.06 -7.49
N LEU A 71 -8.28 10.10 -7.67
CA LEU A 71 -9.16 11.00 -6.91
C LEU A 71 -9.16 10.68 -5.41
N ASP A 72 -9.00 9.40 -5.06
CA ASP A 72 -8.89 8.95 -3.67
C ASP A 72 -7.46 9.12 -3.09
N GLY A 73 -6.53 9.72 -3.85
CA GLY A 73 -5.17 10.04 -3.40
C GLY A 73 -4.13 8.95 -3.65
N ILE A 74 -4.45 7.90 -4.40
CA ILE A 74 -3.49 6.86 -4.81
C ILE A 74 -2.66 7.37 -6.00
N PRO A 75 -1.32 7.26 -5.98
CA PRO A 75 -0.48 7.74 -7.07
C PRO A 75 -0.84 7.12 -8.43
N LYS A 76 -0.68 7.88 -9.51
CA LYS A 76 -0.88 7.38 -10.87
C LYS A 76 0.20 6.36 -11.26
N GLY A 77 -0.21 5.28 -11.92
CA GLY A 77 0.69 4.27 -12.47
C GLY A 77 1.25 3.27 -11.46
N VAL A 78 0.79 3.30 -10.20
CA VAL A 78 1.15 2.28 -9.21
C VAL A 78 0.20 1.10 -9.27
N ALA A 79 0.73 -0.07 -8.88
CA ALA A 79 -0.08 -1.25 -8.62
C ALA A 79 -0.87 -1.09 -7.33
N VAL A 80 -2.14 -1.47 -7.38
CA VAL A 80 -3.09 -1.43 -6.27
C VAL A 80 -3.58 -2.85 -6.03
N THR A 81 -3.34 -3.37 -4.84
CA THR A 81 -3.71 -4.72 -4.45
C THR A 81 -4.89 -4.69 -3.48
N HIS A 82 -5.97 -5.37 -3.84
CA HIS A 82 -7.13 -5.52 -2.96
C HIS A 82 -6.80 -6.47 -1.82
N ALA A 83 -7.20 -6.14 -0.60
CA ALA A 83 -7.01 -6.99 0.57
C ALA A 83 -8.24 -6.98 1.47
N GLN A 84 -8.48 -8.10 2.14
CA GLN A 84 -9.38 -8.20 3.28
C GLN A 84 -8.55 -8.54 4.52
N ILE A 85 -8.68 -7.72 5.56
CA ILE A 85 -7.86 -7.76 6.77
C ILE A 85 -8.78 -7.90 7.97
N ASP A 86 -8.67 -9.03 8.67
CA ASP A 86 -9.32 -9.27 9.95
C ASP A 86 -8.31 -8.95 11.05
N PHE A 87 -8.67 -8.05 11.96
CA PHE A 87 -7.81 -7.67 13.07
C PHE A 87 -8.63 -7.34 14.31
N THR A 88 -8.03 -7.55 15.46
CA THR A 88 -8.55 -7.13 16.76
C THR A 88 -7.81 -5.88 17.18
N GLN A 89 -8.56 -4.84 17.52
CA GLN A 89 -8.03 -3.62 18.12
C GLN A 89 -8.15 -3.73 19.64
N HIS A 90 -7.06 -3.48 20.34
CA HIS A 90 -6.97 -3.45 21.79
C HIS A 90 -6.88 -1.99 22.24
N GLU A 91 -7.90 -1.47 22.92
CA GLU A 91 -7.95 -0.11 23.46
C GLU A 91 -7.72 -0.13 24.97
N HIS A 92 -6.65 0.51 25.44
CA HIS A 92 -6.25 0.51 26.85
C HIS A 92 -6.67 1.80 27.55
N TYR A 93 -7.81 1.77 28.24
CA TYR A 93 -8.26 2.88 29.08
C TYR A 93 -7.77 2.71 30.51
N SER A 94 -7.69 3.82 31.25
CA SER A 94 -7.40 3.77 32.70
C SER A 94 -8.48 3.03 33.50
N SER A 95 -9.71 2.96 32.98
CA SER A 95 -10.84 2.26 33.59
C SER A 95 -10.95 0.78 33.18
N GLY A 96 -10.12 0.31 32.25
CA GLY A 96 -10.13 -1.06 31.74
C GLY A 96 -9.88 -1.15 30.24
N ASP A 97 -9.65 -2.37 29.76
CA ASP A 97 -9.37 -2.64 28.36
C ASP A 97 -10.66 -2.90 27.57
N ARG A 98 -10.60 -2.59 26.27
CA ARG A 98 -11.67 -2.89 25.31
C ARG A 98 -11.08 -3.50 24.05
N ASP A 99 -11.57 -4.69 23.72
CA ASP A 99 -11.22 -5.37 22.47
C ASP A 99 -12.33 -5.21 21.43
N VAL A 100 -11.96 -4.85 20.20
CA VAL A 100 -12.89 -4.68 19.08
C VAL A 100 -12.35 -5.42 17.86
N ARG A 101 -13.02 -6.51 17.47
CA ARG A 101 -12.71 -7.22 16.23
C ARG A 101 -13.32 -6.52 15.02
N ARG A 102 -12.51 -6.31 13.99
CA ARG A 102 -12.86 -5.58 12.77
C ARG A 102 -12.48 -6.39 11.54
N MET A 103 -13.32 -6.31 10.52
CA MET A 103 -12.98 -6.74 9.17
C MET A 103 -12.90 -5.52 8.27
N MET A 104 -11.75 -5.31 7.64
CA MET A 104 -11.51 -4.22 6.71
C MET A 104 -11.34 -4.75 5.29
N THR A 105 -11.96 -4.07 4.34
CA THR A 105 -11.58 -4.16 2.92
C THR A 105 -10.68 -2.97 2.61
N ALA A 106 -9.55 -3.24 1.99
CA ALA A 106 -8.48 -2.26 1.78
C ALA A 106 -7.91 -2.33 0.36
N LEU A 107 -7.41 -1.18 -0.09
CA LEU A 107 -6.47 -1.08 -1.20
C LEU A 107 -5.07 -0.88 -0.63
N VAL A 108 -4.13 -1.73 -1.03
CA VAL A 108 -2.73 -1.68 -0.61
C VAL A 108 -1.88 -1.29 -1.80
N TYR A 109 -1.07 -0.25 -1.65
CA TYR A 109 -0.28 0.35 -2.74
C TYR A 109 1.00 0.99 -2.21
N LYS A 110 1.94 1.29 -3.11
CA LYS A 110 3.10 2.13 -2.82
C LYS A 110 2.72 3.60 -3.00
N ASP A 111 2.98 4.43 -1.99
CA ASP A 111 2.73 5.87 -2.05
C ASP A 111 3.82 6.62 -2.85
N HIS A 112 3.74 7.96 -2.85
CA HIS A 112 4.71 8.81 -3.56
C HIS A 112 6.16 8.72 -3.02
N PHE A 113 6.34 8.18 -1.82
CA PHE A 113 7.63 7.95 -1.18
C PHE A 113 8.10 6.50 -1.33
N ASN A 114 7.39 5.69 -2.12
CA ASN A 114 7.62 4.25 -2.28
C ASN A 114 7.49 3.48 -0.94
N GLU A 115 6.67 3.99 -0.03
CA GLU A 115 6.27 3.30 1.21
C GLU A 115 4.95 2.56 0.99
N TRP A 116 4.75 1.45 1.70
CA TRP A 116 3.45 0.77 1.68
C TRP A 116 2.40 1.60 2.41
N ALA A 117 1.25 1.77 1.77
CA ALA A 117 0.08 2.45 2.29
C ALA A 117 -1.15 1.55 2.20
N VAL A 118 -2.07 1.74 3.16
CA VAL A 118 -3.39 1.09 3.18
C VAL A 118 -4.45 2.16 3.12
N MET A 119 -5.30 2.09 2.10
CA MET A 119 -6.54 2.86 2.03
C MET A 119 -7.71 1.96 2.40
N ASN A 120 -8.39 2.32 3.48
CA ASN A 120 -9.62 1.66 3.90
C ASN A 120 -10.76 2.00 2.94
N THR A 121 -11.38 0.98 2.34
CA THR A 121 -12.57 1.13 1.48
C THR A 121 -13.85 0.62 2.14
N GLY A 122 -13.75 0.08 3.35
CA GLY A 122 -14.87 -0.28 4.21
C GLY A 122 -14.42 -1.04 5.46
N VAL A 123 -15.00 -0.72 6.61
CA VAL A 123 -14.82 -1.46 7.87
C VAL A 123 -16.17 -1.97 8.35
N ARG A 124 -16.23 -3.25 8.74
CA ARG A 124 -17.37 -3.87 9.40
C ARG A 124 -16.96 -4.34 10.79
N TYR A 125 -17.82 -4.10 11.77
CA TYR A 125 -17.69 -4.67 13.11
C TYR A 125 -18.10 -6.15 13.05
N ILE A 126 -17.27 -7.02 13.60
CA ILE A 126 -17.63 -8.42 13.79
C ILE A 126 -18.05 -8.56 15.26
N GLN A 127 -19.32 -8.88 15.49
CA GLN A 127 -19.84 -9.27 16.81
C GLN A 127 -19.40 -10.70 17.15
#